data_AF-A0A7C4NCL7-F1
#
_entry.id   AF-A0A7C4NCL7-F1
#
_cell.length_a   1.000
_cell.length_b   1.000
_cell.length_c   1.000
_cell.angle_alpha   90.00
_cell.angle_beta   90.00
_cell.angle_gamma   90.00
#
_symmetry.space_group_name_H-M   'P 1'
#
loop_
_entity.id
_entity.type
_entity.pdbx_description
1 polymer ?
#
loop_
_entity_poly.entity_id
_entity_poly.type
_entity_poly.pdbx_seq_one_letter_code
_entity_poly.pdbx_strand_id
1 'polypeptide(L)'
;MKLSYVIRRVFFVFMVIWTAATINFVLPRLTGRDPIKEQLMQQIASAGRKPEDAEQMWRKYNDLFGLDKPLWQQYLTYMSSVARLDFGYSINSYPRTVMEIIIARGRLTLPFLSVAIFIAFVTGILLGALLGWNKTPKWISAIVVPPLMVFSSVPQFLVALVLIYFVAFRAKLFPLGDPYPKTMIEDWSNPAFLAKYAYHAVLPILSVVIVEASGWALGMRAMMVTVEGVRTS
;
A
#
# COMPACT_ATOMS: atom_id res chain seq x y z
N MET A 1 13.09 9.94 26.18
CA MET A 1 11.98 10.68 25.52
C MET A 1 11.09 11.29 26.61
N LYS A 2 10.66 12.55 26.48
CA LYS A 2 9.77 13.16 27.48
C LYS A 2 8.36 12.56 27.38
N LEU A 3 7.72 12.26 28.51
CA LEU A 3 6.36 11.70 28.54
C LEU A 3 5.34 12.56 27.77
N SER A 4 5.52 13.89 27.83
CA SER A 4 4.74 14.86 27.07
C SER A 4 4.83 14.67 25.54
N TYR A 5 5.97 14.24 25.03
CA TYR A 5 6.15 13.94 23.61
C TYR A 5 5.36 12.71 23.18
N VAL A 6 5.41 11.64 23.98
CA VAL A 6 4.67 10.39 23.70
C VAL A 6 3.17 10.65 23.71
N ILE A 7 2.66 11.34 24.74
CA ILE A 7 1.23 11.68 24.85
C ILE A 7 0.79 12.53 23.65
N ARG A 8 1.54 13.59 23.31
CA ARG A 8 1.22 14.43 22.16
C ARG A 8 1.17 13.63 20.86
N ARG A 9 2.09 12.69 20.68
CA ARG A 9 2.16 11.86 19.47
C ARG A 9 1.03 10.84 19.39
N VAL A 10 0.71 10.15 20.50
CA VAL A 10 -0.42 9.22 20.58
C VAL A 10 -1.74 9.96 20.35
N PHE A 11 -1.92 11.11 21.00
CA PHE A 11 -3.11 11.94 20.80
C PHE A 11 -3.26 12.41 19.35
N PHE A 12 -2.16 12.83 18.72
CA PHE A 12 -2.18 13.21 17.31
C PHE A 12 -2.60 12.05 16.40
N VAL A 13 -2.01 10.86 16.59
CA VAL A 13 -2.39 9.66 15.81
C VAL A 13 -3.86 9.31 16.02
N PHE A 14 -4.34 9.36 17.27
CA PHE A 14 -5.74 9.16 17.59
C PHE A 14 -6.65 10.16 16.87
N MET A 15 -6.34 11.46 16.92
CA MET A 15 -7.09 12.50 16.23
C MET A 15 -7.14 12.29 14.71
N VAL A 16 -6.02 11.86 14.11
CA VAL A 16 -5.97 11.55 12.67
C VAL A 16 -6.89 10.38 12.33
N ILE A 17 -6.82 9.28 13.07
CA ILE A 17 -7.67 8.09 12.85
C ILE A 17 -9.14 8.44 13.07
N TRP A 18 -9.46 9.12 14.16
CA TRP A 18 -10.81 9.54 14.51
C TRP A 18 -11.41 10.47 13.45
N THR A 19 -10.63 11.45 12.97
CA THR A 19 -11.05 12.37 11.90
C THR A 19 -11.29 11.61 10.60
N ALA A 20 -10.36 10.74 10.19
CA ALA A 20 -10.51 9.93 8.98
C ALA A 20 -11.73 8.99 9.05
N ALA A 21 -11.93 8.30 10.17
CA ALA A 21 -13.10 7.44 10.39
C ALA A 21 -14.40 8.25 10.37
N THR A 22 -14.42 9.45 10.96
CA THR A 22 -15.58 10.34 10.94
C THR A 22 -15.88 10.82 9.51
N ILE A 23 -14.87 11.18 8.73
CA ILE A 23 -15.04 11.54 7.32
C ILE A 23 -15.60 10.34 6.53
N ASN A 24 -15.07 9.14 6.74
CA ASN A 24 -15.56 7.91 6.09
C ASN A 24 -17.02 7.61 6.45
N PHE A 25 -17.46 7.96 7.66
CA PHE A 25 -18.86 7.83 8.07
C PHE A 25 -19.76 8.89 7.44
N VAL A 26 -19.33 10.15 7.43
CA VAL A 26 -20.15 11.30 7.01
C VAL A 26 -20.22 11.41 5.50
N LEU A 27 -19.11 11.24 4.78
CA LEU A 27 -19.02 11.50 3.33
C LEU A 27 -20.06 10.72 2.51
N PRO A 28 -20.29 9.41 2.73
CA PRO A 28 -21.33 8.68 2.00
C PRO A 28 -22.74 9.12 2.37
N ARG A 29 -22.96 9.66 3.58
CA ARG A 29 -24.29 10.08 4.06
C ARG A 29 -24.67 11.48 3.59
N LEU A 30 -23.69 12.31 3.21
CA LEU A 30 -23.93 13.64 2.63
C LEU A 30 -24.53 13.58 1.22
N THR A 31 -24.31 12.50 0.48
CA THR A 31 -24.83 12.34 -0.89
C THR A 31 -26.33 12.01 -0.91
N GLY A 32 -26.95 11.83 0.27
CA GLY A 32 -28.38 11.51 0.41
C GLY A 32 -28.77 10.11 -0.06
N ARG A 33 -27.79 9.27 -0.44
CA ARG A 33 -28.00 7.88 -0.86
C ARG A 33 -27.53 6.95 0.24
N ASP A 34 -28.25 5.86 0.46
CA ASP A 34 -27.77 4.76 1.30
C ASP A 34 -26.77 3.93 0.46
N PRO A 35 -25.45 4.06 0.70
CA PRO A 35 -24.43 3.43 -0.14
C PRO A 35 -24.50 1.91 -0.06
N ILE A 36 -24.95 1.36 1.08
CA ILE A 36 -25.09 -0.09 1.26
C ILE A 36 -26.25 -0.58 0.40
N LYS A 37 -27.39 0.13 0.43
CA LYS A 37 -28.56 -0.22 -0.36
C LYS A 37 -28.32 -0.11 -1.86
N GLU A 38 -27.70 0.99 -2.32
CA GLU A 38 -27.44 1.20 -3.75
C GLU A 38 -26.43 0.19 -4.30
N GLN A 39 -25.36 -0.10 -3.56
CA GLN A 39 -24.36 -1.08 -3.97
C GLN A 39 -24.92 -2.52 -3.95
N LEU A 40 -25.81 -2.83 -2.99
CA LEU A 40 -26.54 -4.10 -2.95
C LEU A 40 -27.46 -4.25 -4.18
N MET A 41 -28.23 -3.21 -4.51
CA MET A 41 -29.10 -3.19 -5.69
C MET A 41 -28.31 -3.29 -6.99
N GLN A 42 -27.16 -2.62 -7.08
CA GLN A 42 -26.24 -2.74 -8.21
C GLN A 42 -25.70 -4.17 -8.35
N GLN A 43 -25.37 -4.87 -7.26
CA GLN A 43 -24.89 -6.25 -7.32
C GLN A 43 -25.99 -7.25 -7.70
N ILE A 44 -27.23 -7.04 -7.22
CA ILE A 44 -28.38 -7.83 -7.69
C ILE A 44 -28.53 -7.64 -9.22
N ALA A 45 -28.43 -6.41 -9.70
CA ALA A 45 -28.61 -6.07 -11.12
C ALA A 45 -27.47 -6.53 -12.02
N SER A 46 -26.21 -6.52 -11.55
CA SER A 46 -25.02 -6.77 -12.37
C SER A 46 -24.35 -8.13 -12.18
N ALA A 47 -24.47 -8.74 -11.00
CA ALA A 47 -23.78 -9.99 -10.67
C ALA A 47 -24.70 -11.23 -10.70
N GLY A 48 -25.96 -11.09 -11.11
CA GLY A 48 -26.94 -12.18 -11.17
C GLY A 48 -27.21 -12.81 -9.80
N ARG A 49 -26.99 -12.06 -8.72
CA ARG A 49 -27.10 -12.56 -7.35
C ARG A 49 -28.56 -12.75 -6.97
N LYS A 50 -28.88 -13.90 -6.33
CA LYS A 50 -30.25 -14.21 -5.94
C LYS A 50 -30.78 -13.16 -4.94
N PRO A 51 -32.04 -12.70 -5.08
CA PRO A 51 -32.63 -11.72 -4.16
C PRO A 51 -32.58 -12.16 -2.68
N GLU A 52 -32.63 -13.48 -2.42
CA GLU A 52 -32.56 -14.07 -1.08
C GLU A 52 -31.21 -13.81 -0.37
N ASP A 53 -30.10 -13.81 -1.10
CA ASP A 53 -28.78 -13.49 -0.55
C ASP A 53 -28.67 -12.00 -0.21
N ALA A 54 -29.37 -11.16 -0.96
CA ALA A 54 -29.35 -9.72 -0.75
C ALA A 54 -30.16 -9.30 0.48
N GLU A 55 -31.30 -9.94 0.74
CA GLU A 55 -32.11 -9.72 1.95
C GLU A 55 -31.34 -10.16 3.21
N GLN A 56 -30.67 -11.31 3.17
CA GLN A 56 -29.81 -11.75 4.28
C GLN A 56 -28.65 -10.79 4.51
N MET A 57 -28.04 -10.32 3.43
CA MET A 57 -26.95 -9.34 3.48
C MET A 57 -27.44 -8.00 4.07
N TRP A 58 -28.60 -7.50 3.63
CA TRP A 58 -29.23 -6.29 4.15
C TRP A 58 -29.47 -6.38 5.66
N ARG A 59 -30.03 -7.48 6.14
CA ARG A 59 -30.25 -7.71 7.59
C ARG A 59 -28.94 -7.69 8.36
N LYS A 60 -27.90 -8.36 7.85
CA LYS A 60 -26.56 -8.34 8.48
C LYS A 60 -25.96 -6.94 8.51
N TYR A 61 -26.10 -6.15 7.45
CA TYR A 61 -25.66 -4.76 7.45
C TYR A 61 -26.47 -3.88 8.39
N ASN A 62 -27.78 -4.09 8.47
CA ASN A 62 -28.63 -3.37 9.41
C ASN A 62 -28.26 -3.69 10.87
N ASP A 63 -27.99 -4.96 11.19
CA ASP A 63 -27.52 -5.37 12.52
C ASP A 63 -26.17 -4.74 12.87
N LEU A 64 -25.24 -4.69 11.91
CA LEU A 64 -23.88 -4.17 12.12
C LEU A 64 -23.82 -2.63 12.23
N PHE A 65 -24.58 -1.92 11.40
CA PHE A 65 -24.52 -0.46 11.32
C PHE A 65 -25.68 0.24 12.03
N GLY A 66 -26.70 -0.51 12.47
CA GLY A 66 -27.91 0.03 13.08
C GLY A 66 -28.61 1.00 12.15
N LEU A 67 -28.82 0.64 10.88
CA LEU A 67 -29.29 1.56 9.84
C LEU A 67 -30.68 2.15 10.17
N ASP A 68 -31.47 1.46 11.00
CA ASP A 68 -32.76 1.93 11.52
C ASP A 68 -32.67 2.92 12.70
N LYS A 69 -31.47 3.16 13.24
CA LYS A 69 -31.26 4.01 14.42
C LYS A 69 -30.94 5.47 14.05
N PRO A 70 -31.15 6.45 14.96
CA PRO A 70 -30.70 7.82 14.77
C PRO A 70 -29.21 7.92 14.43
N LEU A 71 -28.83 8.90 13.60
CA LEU A 71 -27.46 9.05 13.07
C LEU A 71 -26.35 9.03 14.15
N TRP A 72 -26.61 9.62 15.31
CA TRP A 72 -25.64 9.62 16.41
C TRP A 72 -25.39 8.21 16.96
N GLN A 73 -26.42 7.36 17.01
CA GLN A 73 -26.27 5.95 17.44
C GLN A 73 -25.52 5.13 16.39
N GLN A 74 -25.80 5.37 15.10
CA GLN A 74 -25.04 4.77 14.00
C GLN A 74 -23.56 5.14 14.09
N TYR A 75 -23.27 6.40 14.39
CA TYR A 75 -21.90 6.89 14.53
C TYR A 75 -21.17 6.24 15.72
N LEU A 76 -21.81 6.17 16.89
CA LEU A 76 -21.22 5.50 18.06
C LEU A 76 -21.01 4.01 17.82
N THR A 77 -21.97 3.34 17.17
CA THR A 77 -21.85 1.91 16.80
C THR A 77 -20.68 1.71 15.85
N TYR A 78 -20.61 2.51 14.77
CA TYR A 78 -19.51 2.50 13.82
C TYR A 78 -18.16 2.73 14.50
N MET A 79 -18.05 3.74 15.35
CA MET A 79 -16.79 4.07 16.02
C MET A 79 -16.36 2.98 17.02
N SER A 80 -17.32 2.35 17.70
CA SER A 80 -17.08 1.17 18.54
C SER A 80 -16.57 -0.02 17.71
N SER A 81 -17.16 -0.29 16.55
CA SER A 81 -16.72 -1.37 15.66
C SER A 81 -15.31 -1.09 15.12
N VAL A 82 -15.02 0.14 14.69
CA VAL A 82 -13.67 0.58 14.29
C VAL A 82 -12.65 0.40 15.41
N ALA A 83 -13.00 0.76 16.66
CA ALA A 83 -12.13 0.58 17.81
C ALA A 83 -11.82 -0.90 18.12
N ARG A 84 -12.72 -1.82 17.75
CA ARG A 84 -12.54 -3.28 17.86
C ARG A 84 -11.92 -3.91 16.62
N LEU A 85 -11.56 -3.09 15.61
CA LEU A 85 -11.11 -3.53 14.30
C LEU A 85 -12.13 -4.42 13.57
N ASP A 86 -13.41 -4.28 13.92
CA ASP A 86 -14.52 -4.91 13.23
C ASP A 86 -15.05 -3.95 12.15
N PHE A 87 -14.66 -4.24 10.91
CA PHE A 87 -15.10 -3.48 9.74
C PHE A 87 -16.31 -4.12 9.04
N GLY A 88 -16.85 -5.21 9.59
CA GLY A 88 -17.98 -5.94 9.02
C GLY A 88 -17.63 -6.68 7.72
N TYR A 89 -18.66 -6.90 6.91
CA TYR A 89 -18.56 -7.64 5.66
C TYR A 89 -18.13 -6.77 4.48
N SER A 90 -17.45 -7.39 3.52
CA SER A 90 -17.18 -6.75 2.24
C SER A 90 -18.43 -6.77 1.38
N ILE A 91 -18.88 -5.60 0.95
CA ILE A 91 -20.01 -5.49 0.02
C ILE A 91 -19.66 -6.22 -1.28
N ASN A 92 -18.43 -6.06 -1.79
CA ASN A 92 -17.97 -6.66 -3.06
C ASN A 92 -17.61 -8.14 -3.00
N SER A 93 -17.48 -8.73 -1.81
CA SER A 93 -16.98 -10.10 -1.66
C SER A 93 -17.71 -10.89 -0.57
N TYR A 94 -18.96 -10.53 -0.29
CA TYR A 94 -19.80 -11.24 0.66
C TYR A 94 -19.83 -12.76 0.36
N PRO A 95 -19.70 -13.65 1.36
CA PRO A 95 -19.73 -13.38 2.81
C PRO A 95 -18.36 -13.11 3.48
N ARG A 96 -17.30 -12.76 2.73
CA ARG A 96 -15.99 -12.45 3.34
C ARG A 96 -16.03 -11.16 4.16
N THR A 97 -15.37 -11.18 5.31
CA THR A 97 -15.19 -9.98 6.14
C THR A 97 -14.15 -9.04 5.53
N VAL A 98 -14.24 -7.75 5.82
CA VAL A 98 -13.24 -6.77 5.37
C VAL A 98 -11.87 -7.10 5.98
N MET A 99 -11.84 -7.54 7.24
CA MET A 99 -10.61 -7.93 7.92
C MET A 99 -9.93 -9.14 7.24
N GLU A 100 -10.69 -10.16 6.83
CA GLU A 100 -10.15 -11.28 6.04
C GLU A 100 -9.48 -10.79 4.75
N ILE A 101 -10.09 -9.84 4.05
CA ILE A 101 -9.55 -9.29 2.80
C ILE A 101 -8.27 -8.49 3.08
N ILE A 102 -8.26 -7.66 4.13
CA ILE A 102 -7.07 -6.89 4.54
C ILE A 102 -5.92 -7.84 4.85
N ILE A 103 -6.16 -8.89 5.64
CA ILE A 103 -5.14 -9.88 6.00
C ILE A 103 -4.65 -10.63 4.77
N ALA A 104 -5.54 -11.11 3.91
CA ALA A 104 -5.18 -11.83 2.70
C ALA A 104 -4.34 -10.97 1.74
N ARG A 105 -4.75 -9.72 1.50
CA ARG A 105 -3.98 -8.78 0.68
C ARG A 105 -2.66 -8.41 1.33
N GLY A 106 -2.68 -8.11 2.63
CA GLY A 106 -1.49 -7.77 3.40
C GLY A 106 -0.43 -8.87 3.33
N ARG A 107 -0.84 -10.14 3.46
CA ARG A 107 0.05 -11.29 3.33
C ARG A 107 0.74 -11.38 1.97
N LEU A 108 0.07 -10.94 0.90
CA LEU A 108 0.64 -10.91 -0.45
C LEU A 108 1.41 -9.62 -0.76
N THR A 109 1.16 -8.51 -0.08
CA THR A 109 1.84 -7.24 -0.37
C THR A 109 3.04 -6.97 0.52
N LEU A 110 2.94 -7.31 1.80
CA LEU A 110 3.99 -7.02 2.79
C LEU A 110 5.32 -7.70 2.45
N PRO A 111 5.38 -8.98 2.01
CA PRO A 111 6.67 -9.63 1.79
C PRO A 111 7.48 -8.99 0.67
N PHE A 112 6.88 -8.76 -0.51
CA PHE A 112 7.63 -8.16 -1.62
C PHE A 112 7.96 -6.70 -1.36
N LEU A 113 7.06 -5.94 -0.70
CA LEU A 113 7.32 -4.54 -0.38
C LEU A 113 8.47 -4.43 0.62
N SER A 114 8.52 -5.31 1.61
CA SER A 114 9.62 -5.36 2.58
C SER A 114 10.95 -5.66 1.89
N VAL A 115 10.97 -6.62 0.96
CA VAL A 115 12.16 -6.93 0.15
C VAL A 115 12.56 -5.75 -0.71
N ALA A 116 11.62 -5.08 -1.37
CA ALA A 116 11.89 -3.92 -2.20
C ALA A 116 12.48 -2.77 -1.41
N ILE A 117 11.89 -2.42 -0.27
CA ILE A 117 12.39 -1.37 0.62
C ILE A 117 13.78 -1.71 1.13
N PHE A 118 14.00 -2.95 1.55
CA PHE A 118 15.31 -3.39 2.04
C PHE A 118 16.38 -3.28 0.95
N ILE A 119 16.12 -3.78 -0.26
CA ILE A 119 17.04 -3.66 -1.40
C ILE A 119 17.28 -2.19 -1.72
N ALA A 120 16.23 -1.39 -1.83
CA ALA A 120 16.33 0.04 -2.16
C ALA A 120 17.17 0.81 -1.14
N PHE A 121 16.95 0.55 0.15
CA PHE A 121 17.70 1.14 1.25
C PHE A 121 19.18 0.76 1.20
N VAL A 122 19.49 -0.54 1.12
CA VAL A 122 20.87 -1.04 1.10
C VAL A 122 21.61 -0.52 -0.12
N THR A 123 21.04 -0.70 -1.32
CA THR A 123 21.67 -0.26 -2.57
C THR A 123 21.79 1.26 -2.63
N GLY A 124 20.77 2.00 -2.19
CA GLY A 124 20.79 3.44 -2.14
C GLY A 124 21.87 3.97 -1.20
N ILE A 125 21.97 3.43 0.02
CA ILE A 125 23.02 3.83 0.97
C ILE A 125 24.41 3.53 0.42
N LEU A 126 24.66 2.32 -0.09
CA LEU A 126 25.96 1.95 -0.61
C LEU A 126 26.36 2.83 -1.80
N LEU A 127 25.43 3.07 -2.72
CA LEU A 127 25.67 3.91 -3.89
C LEU A 127 25.90 5.37 -3.47
N GLY A 128 25.07 5.92 -2.59
CA GLY A 128 25.23 7.28 -2.09
C GLY A 128 26.52 7.47 -1.29
N ALA A 129 26.91 6.48 -0.50
CA ALA A 129 28.16 6.49 0.25
C ALA A 129 29.37 6.51 -0.70
N LEU A 130 29.34 5.67 -1.74
CA LEU A 130 30.35 5.68 -2.80
C LEU A 130 30.41 7.04 -3.48
N LEU A 131 29.28 7.60 -3.92
CA LEU A 131 29.24 8.87 -4.64
C LEU A 131 29.61 10.09 -3.78
N GLY A 132 29.47 10.01 -2.46
CA GLY A 132 29.85 11.06 -1.52
C GLY A 132 31.31 10.97 -1.05
N TRP A 133 31.99 9.86 -1.30
CA TRP A 133 33.39 9.68 -0.91
C TRP A 133 34.30 10.53 -1.81
N ASN A 134 35.17 11.36 -1.20
CA ASN A 134 36.16 12.19 -1.90
C ASN A 134 37.09 11.45 -2.87
N LYS A 135 37.34 10.14 -2.65
CA LYS A 135 38.19 9.31 -3.54
C LYS A 135 37.46 8.84 -4.78
N THR A 136 36.14 8.98 -4.83
CA THR A 136 35.35 8.51 -5.98
C THR A 136 35.65 9.38 -7.20
N PRO A 137 36.05 8.77 -8.33
CA PRO A 137 36.32 9.51 -9.55
C PRO A 137 35.15 10.39 -9.96
N LYS A 138 35.43 11.65 -10.32
CA LYS A 138 34.41 12.64 -10.68
C LYS A 138 33.51 12.19 -11.83
N TRP A 139 34.05 11.39 -12.77
CA TRP A 139 33.28 10.87 -13.90
C TRP A 139 32.18 9.87 -13.47
N ILE A 140 32.39 9.10 -12.39
CA ILE A 140 31.37 8.20 -11.85
C ILE A 140 30.20 9.03 -11.33
N SER A 141 30.50 10.07 -10.55
CA SER A 141 29.47 11.00 -10.07
C SER A 141 28.74 11.71 -11.22
N ALA A 142 29.46 12.11 -12.26
CA ALA A 142 28.88 12.78 -13.42
C ALA A 142 27.90 11.88 -14.19
N ILE A 143 28.14 10.56 -14.25
CA ILE A 143 27.27 9.61 -14.96
C ILE A 143 26.10 9.15 -14.08
N VAL A 144 26.36 8.88 -12.80
CA VAL A 144 25.39 8.21 -11.92
C VAL A 144 24.43 9.19 -11.25
N VAL A 145 24.87 10.40 -10.88
CA VAL A 145 24.00 11.36 -10.16
C VAL A 145 22.80 11.84 -11.00
N PRO A 146 22.94 12.20 -12.29
CA PRO A 146 21.80 12.67 -13.09
C PRO A 146 20.62 11.69 -13.16
N PRO A 147 20.79 10.38 -13.47
CA PRO A 147 19.66 9.46 -13.48
C PRO A 147 19.02 9.29 -12.09
N LEU A 148 19.80 9.31 -10.99
CA LEU A 148 19.23 9.28 -9.64
C LEU A 148 18.33 10.51 -9.38
N MET A 149 18.76 11.70 -9.80
CA MET A 149 17.94 12.91 -9.68
C MET A 149 16.63 12.80 -10.46
N VAL A 150 16.69 12.29 -11.69
CA VAL A 150 15.50 12.04 -12.50
C VAL A 150 14.57 11.07 -11.78
N PHE A 151 15.03 9.86 -11.45
CA PHE A 151 14.17 8.85 -10.85
C PHE A 151 13.63 9.23 -9.46
N SER A 152 14.37 9.99 -8.67
CA SER A 152 13.88 10.51 -7.37
C SER A 152 12.73 11.51 -7.50
N SER A 153 12.57 12.14 -8.66
CA SER A 153 11.54 13.15 -8.92
C SER A 153 10.35 12.58 -9.72
N VAL A 154 10.50 11.42 -10.37
CA VAL A 154 9.42 10.78 -11.13
C VAL A 154 8.48 10.03 -10.17
N PRO A 155 7.15 10.24 -10.26
CA PRO A 155 6.18 9.42 -9.56
C PRO A 155 6.38 7.92 -9.82
N GLN A 156 6.44 7.11 -8.76
CA GLN A 156 6.75 5.68 -8.86
C GLN A 156 5.84 4.92 -9.82
N PHE A 157 4.55 5.25 -9.84
CA PHE A 157 3.60 4.58 -10.74
C PHE A 157 3.94 4.77 -12.23
N LEU A 158 4.56 5.89 -12.62
CA LEU A 158 4.99 6.11 -14.01
C LEU A 158 6.14 5.18 -14.37
N VAL A 159 7.13 5.02 -13.48
CA VAL A 159 8.22 4.06 -13.66
C VAL A 159 7.67 2.64 -13.77
N ALA A 160 6.71 2.29 -12.91
CA ALA A 160 6.02 1.00 -12.98
C ALA A 160 5.31 0.80 -14.32
N LEU A 161 4.60 1.81 -14.84
CA LEU A 161 3.92 1.74 -16.15
C LEU A 161 4.92 1.53 -17.30
N VAL A 162 6.05 2.24 -17.29
CA VAL A 162 7.11 2.07 -18.29
C VAL A 162 7.68 0.65 -18.22
N LEU A 163 7.98 0.14 -17.02
CA LEU A 163 8.46 -1.23 -16.84
C LEU A 163 7.44 -2.27 -17.30
N ILE A 164 6.17 -2.09 -16.97
CA ILE A 164 5.09 -2.96 -17.44
C ILE A 164 5.04 -2.96 -18.97
N TYR A 165 5.08 -1.80 -19.61
CA TYR A 165 4.98 -1.70 -21.06
C TYR A 165 6.19 -2.31 -21.79
N PHE A 166 7.40 -1.92 -21.43
CA PHE A 166 8.59 -2.37 -22.16
C PHE A 166 9.04 -3.77 -21.75
N VAL A 167 8.99 -4.10 -20.47
CA VAL A 167 9.56 -5.35 -19.94
C VAL A 167 8.52 -6.48 -19.91
N ALA A 168 7.31 -6.19 -19.42
CA ALA A 168 6.25 -7.21 -19.31
C ALA A 168 5.51 -7.39 -20.64
N PHE A 169 5.11 -6.31 -21.30
CA PHE A 169 4.26 -6.39 -22.49
C PHE A 169 5.05 -6.57 -23.80
N ARG A 170 6.03 -5.70 -24.07
CA ARG A 170 6.84 -5.78 -25.30
C ARG A 170 7.84 -6.93 -25.26
N ALA A 171 8.68 -6.99 -24.22
CA ALA A 171 9.71 -8.02 -24.11
C ALA A 171 9.19 -9.38 -23.59
N LYS A 172 8.00 -9.41 -22.98
CA LYS A 172 7.37 -10.63 -22.43
C LYS A 172 8.26 -11.38 -21.43
N LEU A 173 9.14 -10.64 -20.75
CA LEU A 173 10.09 -11.22 -19.79
C LEU A 173 9.45 -11.53 -18.44
N PHE A 174 8.35 -10.85 -18.10
CA PHE A 174 7.68 -10.99 -16.81
C PHE A 174 6.16 -11.01 -17.00
N PRO A 175 5.42 -11.60 -16.06
CA PRO A 175 3.98 -11.74 -16.16
C PRO A 175 3.27 -10.39 -15.97
N LEU A 176 2.07 -10.29 -16.55
CA LEU A 176 1.20 -9.14 -16.43
C LEU A 176 0.13 -9.39 -15.36
N GLY A 177 0.09 -8.54 -14.35
CA GLY A 177 -0.91 -8.61 -13.29
C GLY A 177 -0.77 -9.84 -12.40
N ASP A 178 -1.65 -9.90 -11.39
CA ASP A 178 -1.78 -10.92 -10.35
C ASP A 178 -0.49 -11.33 -9.59
N PRO A 179 -0.52 -11.48 -8.25
CA PRO A 179 0.68 -11.85 -7.48
C PRO A 179 1.24 -13.24 -7.79
N TYR A 180 0.46 -14.12 -8.41
CA TYR A 180 0.83 -15.47 -8.84
C TYR A 180 -0.22 -15.97 -9.86
N PRO A 181 0.04 -17.06 -10.61
CA PRO A 181 -0.91 -17.59 -11.58
C PRO A 181 -2.25 -17.98 -10.94
N LYS A 182 -3.39 -17.60 -11.53
CA LYS A 182 -4.74 -17.92 -11.00
C LYS A 182 -5.04 -19.42 -10.88
N THR A 183 -4.25 -20.27 -11.54
CA THR A 183 -4.34 -21.73 -11.45
C THR A 183 -3.69 -22.31 -10.20
N MET A 184 -2.97 -21.50 -9.42
CA MET A 184 -2.31 -21.93 -8.18
C MET A 184 -3.12 -21.54 -6.94
N ILE A 185 -3.05 -22.41 -5.94
CA ILE A 185 -3.55 -22.14 -4.59
C ILE A 185 -2.43 -21.45 -3.80
N GLU A 186 -2.81 -20.49 -2.96
CA GLU A 186 -1.88 -19.82 -2.06
C GLU A 186 -1.35 -20.82 -1.01
N ASP A 187 -0.07 -21.20 -1.14
CA ASP A 187 0.61 -22.10 -0.21
C ASP A 187 2.06 -21.65 0.03
N TRP A 188 2.27 -20.97 1.16
CA TRP A 188 3.56 -20.44 1.56
C TRP A 188 4.59 -21.51 1.94
N SER A 189 4.16 -22.76 2.14
CA SER A 189 5.06 -23.88 2.42
C SER A 189 5.61 -24.50 1.14
N ASN A 190 4.97 -24.23 0.00
CA ASN A 190 5.34 -24.81 -1.28
C ASN A 190 6.42 -23.97 -2.01
N PRO A 191 7.62 -24.53 -2.25
CA PRO A 191 8.68 -23.82 -2.96
C PRO A 191 8.29 -23.37 -4.38
N ALA A 192 7.43 -24.13 -5.07
CA ALA A 192 6.96 -23.78 -6.41
C ALA A 192 6.08 -22.53 -6.39
N PHE A 193 5.22 -22.41 -5.37
CA PHE A 193 4.43 -21.20 -5.15
C PHE A 193 5.33 -20.00 -4.86
N LEU A 194 6.29 -20.14 -3.94
CA LEU A 194 7.24 -19.08 -3.59
C LEU A 194 8.04 -18.58 -4.81
N ALA A 195 8.51 -19.50 -5.67
CA ALA A 195 9.24 -19.14 -6.87
C ALA A 195 8.37 -18.36 -7.87
N LYS A 196 7.10 -18.78 -8.07
CA LYS A 196 6.17 -18.06 -8.95
C LYS A 196 5.78 -16.70 -8.38
N TYR A 197 5.48 -16.63 -7.10
CA TYR A 197 5.19 -15.37 -6.43
C TYR A 197 6.37 -14.40 -6.52
N ALA A 198 7.60 -14.87 -6.26
CA ALA A 198 8.81 -14.06 -6.40
C ALA A 198 8.99 -13.54 -7.82
N TYR A 199 8.80 -14.40 -8.83
CA TYR A 199 8.88 -14.03 -10.24
C TYR A 199 7.85 -12.96 -10.66
N HIS A 200 6.62 -13.06 -10.16
CA HIS A 200 5.58 -12.05 -10.37
C HIS A 200 5.89 -10.73 -9.62
N ALA A 201 6.58 -10.82 -8.48
CA ALA A 201 6.95 -9.66 -7.67
C ALA A 201 8.16 -8.87 -8.21
N VAL A 202 8.93 -9.40 -9.17
CA VAL A 202 10.15 -8.74 -9.70
C VAL A 202 9.86 -7.34 -10.24
N LEU A 203 8.85 -7.16 -11.08
CA LEU A 203 8.54 -5.85 -11.66
C LEU A 203 8.10 -4.81 -10.62
N PRO A 204 7.16 -5.13 -9.70
CA PRO A 204 6.87 -4.26 -8.56
C PRO A 204 8.12 -3.89 -7.76
N ILE A 205 8.95 -4.87 -7.41
CA ILE A 205 10.19 -4.66 -6.65
C ILE A 205 11.12 -3.71 -7.41
N LEU A 206 11.37 -3.95 -8.70
CA LEU A 206 12.24 -3.10 -9.51
C LEU A 206 11.72 -1.66 -9.59
N SER A 207 10.40 -1.48 -9.75
CA SER A 207 9.80 -0.14 -9.80
C SER A 207 10.02 0.65 -8.51
N VAL A 208 9.87 -0.01 -7.35
CA VAL A 208 10.12 0.58 -6.03
C VAL A 208 11.61 0.87 -5.88
N VAL A 209 12.46 -0.12 -6.17
CA VAL A 209 13.92 -0.01 -5.98
C VAL A 209 14.52 1.12 -6.80
N ILE A 210 14.14 1.30 -8.07
CA ILE A 210 14.67 2.36 -8.92
C ILE A 210 14.41 3.76 -8.32
N VAL A 211 13.20 3.98 -7.81
CA VAL A 211 12.78 5.29 -7.29
C VAL A 211 13.30 5.51 -5.88
N GLU A 212 13.05 4.56 -4.98
CA GLU A 212 13.43 4.68 -3.57
C GLU A 212 14.96 4.68 -3.40
N ALA A 213 15.69 3.80 -4.10
CA ALA A 213 17.16 3.78 -3.99
C ALA A 213 17.78 5.10 -4.46
N SER A 214 17.15 5.76 -5.44
CA SER A 214 17.59 7.09 -5.91
C SER A 214 17.49 8.15 -4.81
N GLY A 215 16.36 8.17 -4.08
CA GLY A 215 16.18 9.06 -2.92
C GLY A 215 17.20 8.79 -1.81
N TRP A 216 17.35 7.51 -1.42
CA TRP A 216 18.31 7.10 -0.40
C TRP A 216 19.76 7.42 -0.80
N ALA A 217 20.12 7.21 -2.07
CA ALA A 217 21.47 7.51 -2.57
C ALA A 217 21.80 9.00 -2.54
N LEU A 218 20.88 9.87 -2.98
CA LEU A 218 21.09 11.31 -2.95
C LEU A 218 21.18 11.83 -1.51
N GLY A 219 20.33 11.34 -0.62
CA GLY A 219 20.37 11.67 0.81
C GLY A 219 21.70 11.24 1.46
N MET A 220 22.13 10.00 1.24
CA MET A 220 23.39 9.49 1.79
C MET A 220 24.61 10.22 1.22
N ARG A 221 24.62 10.53 -0.07
CA ARG A 221 25.68 11.33 -0.70
C ARG A 221 25.80 12.70 -0.04
N ALA A 222 24.68 13.39 0.21
CA ALA A 222 24.69 14.70 0.86
C ALA A 222 25.28 14.64 2.29
N MET A 223 24.92 13.59 3.05
CA MET A 223 25.49 13.36 4.38
C MET A 223 27.00 13.10 4.33
N MET A 224 27.47 12.25 3.41
CA MET A 224 28.90 11.95 3.27
C MET A 224 29.74 13.16 2.88
N VAL A 225 29.27 13.97 1.94
CA VAL A 225 29.97 15.20 1.54
C VAL A 225 30.09 16.17 2.73
N THR A 226 29.08 16.22 3.58
CA THR A 226 29.11 17.05 4.80
C THR A 226 30.18 16.56 5.78
N VAL A 227 30.32 15.25 5.97
CA VAL A 227 31.31 14.68 6.90
C VAL A 227 32.73 14.80 6.37
N GLU A 228 32.96 14.50 5.09
CA GLU A 228 34.30 14.59 4.48
C GLU A 228 34.75 16.03 4.25
N GLY A 229 33.83 16.95 3.93
CA GLY A 229 34.15 18.36 3.75
C GLY A 229 34.68 19.03 5.02
N VAL A 230 34.21 18.60 6.19
CA VAL A 230 34.68 19.09 7.51
C VAL A 230 36.10 18.59 7.84
N ARG A 231 36.57 17.50 7.23
CA ARG A 231 37.93 16.97 7.47
C ARG A 231 39.03 17.64 6.63
N THR A 232 38.65 18.40 5.61
CA THR A 232 39.60 19.03 4.66
C THR A 232 39.76 20.54 4.83
N SER A 233 39.11 21.14 5.83
CA SER A 233 39.23 22.56 6.22
C SER A 233 39.94 22.71 7.56
#